data_AF-A0A926SVM8-F1
#
_entry.id   AF-A0A926SVM8-F1
#
_cell.length_a   1.000
_cell.length_b   1.000
_cell.length_c   1.000
_cell.angle_alpha   90.00
_cell.angle_beta   90.00
_cell.angle_gamma   90.00
#
_symmetry.space_group_name_H-M   'P 1'
#
loop_
_entity.id
_entity.type
_entity.pdbx_description
1 polymer ?
#
loop_
_entity_poly.entity_id
_entity_poly.type
_entity_poly.pdbx_seq_one_letter_code
_entity_poly.pdbx_strand_id
1 'polypeptide(L)'
;MSRILIVVDADAASPTTELMVSAIRQAIAAHPPLLPETHPTVEVVSIDTLSTTNTEESGDKYLTLTLNVPDALNLPGASVYKACRDVVGLRQVVEQMGYPTGAGCFWLPLVLTAKGPIYGEVIGLAEECTGKEISEELSLFNLKYQQPVHLADAKRQPLYHLGYRLLQYLSAPPATYLLQFGFKDEKIVFDRLWPYPAAPAIASINIQEPDLFICHWHCLTAKPIFDLTITPSLS
;
A
#
# COMPACT_ATOMS: atom_id res chain seq x y z
N MET A 1 -20.43 1.67 20.11
CA MET A 1 -19.19 2.42 19.76
C MET A 1 -18.62 1.80 18.51
N SER A 2 -18.29 2.61 17.49
CA SER A 2 -17.60 2.09 16.30
C SER A 2 -16.12 1.91 16.62
N ARG A 3 -15.53 0.76 16.27
CA ARG A 3 -14.10 0.49 16.44
C ARG A 3 -13.39 0.50 15.09
N ILE A 4 -12.15 0.96 15.07
CA ILE A 4 -11.26 0.80 13.93
C ILE A 4 -10.18 -0.19 14.34
N LEU A 5 -10.14 -1.32 13.64
CA LEU A 5 -9.17 -2.38 13.87
C LEU A 5 -8.07 -2.28 12.82
N ILE A 6 -6.87 -1.84 13.23
CA ILE A 6 -5.67 -1.87 12.41
C ILE A 6 -5.11 -3.29 12.49
N VAL A 7 -5.17 -4.00 11.37
CA VAL A 7 -4.79 -5.41 11.27
C VAL A 7 -3.37 -5.53 10.76
N VAL A 8 -2.51 -6.19 11.53
CA VAL A 8 -1.09 -6.40 11.22
C VAL A 8 -0.74 -7.90 11.26
N ASP A 9 0.43 -8.25 10.74
CA ASP A 9 0.96 -9.61 10.85
C ASP A 9 1.23 -10.03 12.31
N ALA A 10 1.49 -11.32 12.53
CA ALA A 10 1.87 -11.89 13.82
C ALA A 10 3.05 -11.16 14.48
N ASP A 11 4.02 -10.71 13.67
CA ASP A 11 5.16 -9.92 14.13
C ASP A 11 4.84 -8.41 14.14
N ALA A 12 3.88 -8.05 15.00
CA ALA A 12 3.45 -6.67 15.19
C ALA A 12 4.55 -5.76 15.77
N ALA A 13 5.62 -6.33 16.31
CA ALA A 13 6.66 -5.62 17.06
C ALA A 13 7.84 -5.13 16.20
N SER A 14 7.80 -5.33 14.87
CA SER A 14 8.85 -4.78 14.01
C SER A 14 8.80 -3.24 14.01
N PRO A 15 9.95 -2.52 14.02
CA PRO A 15 9.97 -1.06 13.97
C PRO A 15 9.25 -0.49 12.74
N THR A 16 9.28 -1.21 11.61
CA THR A 16 8.56 -0.85 10.39
C THR A 16 7.06 -0.93 10.58
N THR A 17 6.55 -2.01 11.19
CA THR A 17 5.13 -2.17 11.51
C THR A 17 4.66 -1.08 12.47
N GLU A 18 5.43 -0.78 13.51
CA GLU A 18 5.12 0.30 14.46
C GLU A 18 5.01 1.66 13.76
N LEU A 19 5.91 1.97 12.82
CA LEU A 19 5.88 3.22 12.08
C LEU A 19 4.66 3.31 11.14
N MET A 20 4.32 2.21 10.45
CA MET A 20 3.11 2.13 9.62
C MET A 20 1.83 2.32 10.46
N VAL A 21 1.75 1.64 11.62
CA VAL A 21 0.63 1.76 12.56
C VAL A 21 0.53 3.19 13.10
N SER A 22 1.65 3.80 13.47
CA SER A 22 1.73 5.19 13.94
C SER A 22 1.21 6.16 12.88
N ALA A 23 1.67 6.04 11.64
CA ALA A 23 1.22 6.88 10.52
C ALA A 23 -0.30 6.77 10.29
N ILE A 24 -0.86 5.55 10.31
CA ILE A 24 -2.31 5.35 10.18
C ILE A 24 -3.08 5.95 11.36
N ARG A 25 -2.59 5.80 12.60
CA ARG A 25 -3.21 6.43 13.77
C ARG A 25 -3.23 7.95 13.65
N GLN A 26 -2.13 8.54 13.17
CA GLN A 26 -2.05 9.97 12.90
C GLN A 26 -3.03 10.40 11.81
N ALA A 27 -3.15 9.64 10.71
CA ALA A 27 -4.13 9.91 9.66
C ALA A 27 -5.58 9.88 10.18
N ILE A 28 -5.93 8.87 11.00
CA ILE A 28 -7.26 8.76 11.61
C ILE A 28 -7.52 9.95 12.55
N ALA A 29 -6.54 10.31 13.39
CA ALA A 29 -6.66 11.40 14.36
C ALA A 29 -6.77 12.77 13.70
N ALA A 30 -5.96 13.04 12.67
CA ALA A 30 -5.98 14.29 11.92
C ALA A 30 -7.28 14.44 11.11
N HIS A 31 -7.83 13.33 10.63
CA HIS A 31 -8.98 13.32 9.72
C HIS A 31 -10.08 12.38 10.23
N PRO A 32 -10.75 12.69 11.36
CA PRO A 32 -11.74 11.81 11.96
C PRO A 32 -12.93 11.54 11.02
N PRO A 33 -13.65 10.41 11.19
CA PRO A 33 -14.87 10.14 10.45
C PRO A 33 -15.90 11.26 10.64
N LEU A 34 -16.72 11.54 9.62
CA LEU A 34 -17.69 12.64 9.61
C LEU A 34 -18.85 12.50 10.61
N LEU A 35 -18.97 11.37 11.33
CA LEU A 35 -20.06 11.15 12.28
C LEU A 35 -19.66 11.66 13.68
N PRO A 36 -20.31 12.73 14.19
CA PRO A 36 -19.85 13.49 15.36
C PRO A 36 -20.05 12.80 16.72
N GLU A 37 -20.81 11.70 16.80
CA GLU A 37 -21.24 11.15 18.11
C GLU A 37 -20.44 9.95 18.62
N THR A 38 -19.44 9.48 17.88
CA THR A 38 -18.56 8.41 18.37
C THR A 38 -17.12 8.70 17.96
N HIS A 39 -16.27 9.09 18.92
CA HIS A 39 -14.83 8.94 18.75
C HIS A 39 -14.55 7.44 18.60
N PRO A 40 -14.13 6.95 17.42
CA PRO A 40 -13.87 5.54 17.27
C PRO A 40 -12.65 5.16 18.09
N THR A 41 -12.71 4.05 18.82
CA THR A 41 -11.53 3.49 19.46
C THR A 41 -10.68 2.82 18.39
N VAL A 42 -9.39 3.18 18.32
CA VAL A 42 -8.44 2.60 17.38
C VAL A 42 -7.63 1.54 18.11
N GLU A 43 -7.78 0.29 17.68
CA GLU A 43 -7.11 -0.87 18.25
C GLU A 43 -6.19 -1.50 17.19
N VAL A 44 -5.04 -2.00 17.63
CA VAL A 44 -4.12 -2.75 16.76
C VAL A 44 -4.29 -4.21 17.12
N VAL A 45 -4.62 -5.02 16.12
CA VAL A 45 -4.88 -6.44 16.29
C VAL A 45 -3.98 -7.24 15.36
N SER A 46 -3.41 -8.31 15.90
CA SER A 46 -2.66 -9.27 15.09
C SER A 46 -3.63 -10.17 14.34
N ILE A 47 -3.22 -10.65 13.17
CA ILE A 47 -4.05 -11.56 12.37
C ILE A 47 -4.37 -12.88 13.09
N ASP A 48 -3.49 -13.33 13.97
CA ASP A 48 -3.68 -14.56 14.74
C ASP A 48 -4.82 -14.42 15.76
N THR A 49 -5.06 -13.21 16.28
CA THR A 49 -6.14 -12.96 17.25
C THR A 49 -7.50 -12.79 16.57
N LEU A 50 -7.53 -12.33 15.32
CA LEU A 50 -8.75 -12.18 14.53
C LEU A 50 -9.37 -13.52 14.10
N SER A 51 -8.58 -14.58 14.03
CA SER A 51 -8.99 -15.90 13.52
C SER A 51 -10.05 -16.61 14.40
N THR A 52 -10.43 -16.04 15.54
CA THR A 52 -11.26 -16.70 16.57
C THR A 52 -12.58 -16.00 16.92
N THR A 53 -12.87 -14.83 16.35
CA THR A 53 -14.09 -14.07 16.71
C THR A 53 -15.01 -13.87 15.50
N ASN A 54 -16.21 -14.47 15.58
CA ASN A 54 -17.30 -14.28 14.61
C ASN A 54 -17.64 -12.79 14.51
N THR A 55 -17.31 -12.19 13.37
CA THR A 55 -17.29 -10.74 13.12
C THR A 55 -18.48 -10.27 12.28
N GLU A 56 -19.62 -10.95 12.39
CA GLU A 56 -20.80 -10.65 11.56
C GLU A 56 -21.70 -9.54 12.15
N GLU A 57 -21.53 -9.15 13.43
CA GLU A 57 -22.44 -8.19 14.10
C GLU A 57 -21.78 -6.88 14.59
N SER A 58 -20.46 -6.74 14.50
CA SER A 58 -19.78 -5.52 14.97
C SER A 58 -19.67 -4.52 13.82
N GLY A 59 -20.20 -3.30 13.99
CA GLY A 59 -19.97 -2.15 13.09
C GLY A 59 -18.52 -1.64 13.11
N ASP A 60 -17.57 -2.56 13.16
CA ASP A 60 -16.13 -2.33 13.15
C ASP A 60 -15.66 -2.07 11.73
N LYS A 61 -14.66 -1.20 11.61
CA LYS A 61 -13.95 -0.95 10.35
C LYS A 61 -12.57 -1.56 10.41
N TYR A 62 -12.24 -2.37 9.41
CA TYR A 62 -10.92 -2.97 9.29
C TYR A 62 -10.02 -2.13 8.40
N LEU A 63 -8.80 -1.91 8.87
CA LEU A 63 -7.72 -1.31 8.09
C LEU A 63 -6.56 -2.28 8.10
N THR A 64 -6.31 -2.90 6.95
CA THR A 64 -5.42 -4.04 6.88
C THR A 64 -4.06 -3.62 6.32
N LEU A 65 -3.01 -3.88 7.10
CA LEU A 65 -1.61 -3.63 6.76
C LEU A 65 -0.82 -4.94 6.53
N THR A 66 -1.53 -6.03 6.23
CA THR A 66 -0.98 -7.36 5.95
C THR A 66 -1.69 -8.02 4.75
N LEU A 67 -0.98 -8.89 4.03
CA LEU A 67 -1.58 -9.77 3.04
C LEU A 67 -2.14 -11.06 3.62
N ASN A 68 -1.85 -11.41 4.88
CA ASN A 68 -2.18 -12.70 5.50
C ASN A 68 -3.61 -12.77 6.05
N VAL A 69 -4.55 -12.04 5.45
CA VAL A 69 -5.97 -12.02 5.84
C VAL A 69 -6.63 -13.41 5.73
N PRO A 70 -7.21 -13.98 6.80
CA PRO A 70 -7.95 -15.22 6.72
C PRO A 70 -9.10 -15.13 5.71
N ASP A 71 -9.28 -16.16 4.88
CA ASP A 71 -10.37 -16.23 3.88
C ASP A 71 -11.76 -16.18 4.55
N ALA A 72 -11.85 -16.52 5.84
CA ALA A 72 -13.10 -16.46 6.62
C ALA A 72 -13.48 -15.03 7.04
N LEU A 73 -12.54 -14.07 7.01
CA LEU A 73 -12.80 -12.69 7.40
C LEU A 73 -13.44 -11.92 6.24
N ASN A 74 -14.66 -11.43 6.44
CA ASN A 74 -15.39 -10.68 5.43
C ASN A 74 -14.89 -9.22 5.35
N LEU A 75 -13.71 -9.03 4.75
CA LEU A 75 -13.13 -7.70 4.54
C LEU A 75 -13.59 -7.08 3.22
N PRO A 76 -13.81 -5.75 3.18
CA PRO A 76 -13.93 -5.03 1.91
C PRO A 76 -12.71 -5.32 1.01
N GLY A 77 -12.96 -5.79 -0.21
CA GLY A 77 -11.89 -6.14 -1.14
C GLY A 77 -11.17 -7.46 -0.85
N ALA A 78 -11.74 -8.38 -0.06
CA ALA A 78 -11.14 -9.69 0.25
C ALA A 78 -10.65 -10.45 -1.00
N SER A 79 -11.39 -10.39 -2.12
CA SER A 79 -10.97 -10.99 -3.40
C SER A 79 -9.66 -10.39 -3.93
N VAL A 80 -9.45 -9.10 -3.74
CA VAL A 80 -8.21 -8.39 -4.13
C VAL A 80 -7.06 -8.81 -3.24
N TYR A 81 -7.25 -8.89 -1.92
CA TYR A 81 -6.22 -9.40 -1.01
C TYR A 81 -5.81 -10.83 -1.35
N LYS A 82 -6.79 -11.69 -1.68
CA LYS A 82 -6.53 -13.06 -2.12
C LYS A 82 -5.72 -13.11 -3.41
N ALA A 83 -6.09 -12.31 -4.41
CA ALA A 83 -5.35 -12.21 -5.67
C ALA A 83 -3.93 -11.66 -5.47
N CYS A 84 -3.75 -10.66 -4.60
CA CYS A 84 -2.44 -10.08 -4.27
C CYS A 84 -1.54 -11.05 -3.46
N ARG A 85 -2.13 -11.98 -2.70
CA ARG A 85 -1.39 -13.05 -2.01
C ARG A 85 -0.90 -14.11 -2.98
N ASP A 86 -1.68 -14.45 -4.00
CA ASP A 86 -1.28 -15.36 -5.08
C ASP A 86 -0.38 -14.66 -6.10
N VAL A 87 0.88 -14.44 -5.72
CA VAL A 87 1.88 -13.78 -6.57
C VAL A 87 2.06 -14.49 -7.91
N VAL A 88 2.04 -15.82 -7.91
CA VAL A 88 2.24 -16.62 -9.13
C VAL A 88 1.05 -16.44 -10.08
N GLY A 89 -0.17 -16.59 -9.58
CA GLY A 89 -1.37 -16.38 -10.38
C GLY A 89 -1.51 -14.95 -10.90
N LEU A 90 -1.20 -13.95 -10.07
CA LEU A 90 -1.26 -12.55 -10.48
C LEU A 90 -0.23 -12.22 -11.57
N ARG A 91 0.98 -12.79 -11.48
CA ARG A 91 2.00 -12.67 -12.54
C ARG A 91 1.54 -13.27 -13.85
N GLN A 92 0.91 -14.45 -13.84
CA GLN A 92 0.36 -15.07 -15.05
C GLN A 92 -0.70 -14.18 -15.71
N VAL A 93 -1.57 -13.55 -14.92
CA VAL A 93 -2.56 -12.58 -15.42
C VAL A 93 -1.86 -11.39 -16.09
N VAL A 94 -0.82 -10.84 -15.46
CA VAL A 94 -0.07 -9.69 -16.01
C VAL A 94 0.68 -10.06 -17.30
N GLU A 95 1.20 -11.27 -17.41
CA GLU A 95 1.81 -11.80 -18.64
C GLU A 95 0.81 -11.91 -19.77
N GLN A 96 -0.41 -12.39 -19.48
CA GLN A 96 -1.51 -12.40 -20.45
C GLN A 96 -1.94 -11.00 -20.90
N MET A 97 -1.72 -9.98 -20.06
CA MET A 97 -1.93 -8.58 -20.44
C MET A 97 -0.81 -8.01 -21.34
N GLY A 98 0.27 -8.76 -21.57
CA GLY A 98 1.39 -8.38 -22.43
C GLY A 98 2.59 -7.77 -21.70
N TYR A 99 2.65 -7.88 -20.37
CA TYR A 99 3.74 -7.32 -19.56
C TYR A 99 4.64 -8.43 -19.01
N PRO A 100 5.97 -8.26 -19.05
CA PRO A 100 6.87 -9.26 -18.47
C PRO A 100 6.83 -9.20 -16.94
N THR A 101 7.21 -10.30 -16.28
CA THR A 101 7.26 -10.40 -14.82
C THR A 101 8.67 -10.70 -14.31
N GLY A 102 8.96 -10.32 -13.07
CA GLY A 102 10.29 -10.44 -12.49
C GLY A 102 10.37 -9.88 -11.07
N ALA A 103 11.56 -9.90 -10.48
CA ALA A 103 11.80 -9.26 -9.19
C ALA A 103 11.77 -7.73 -9.33
N GLY A 104 11.24 -7.05 -8.32
CA GLY A 104 11.12 -5.60 -8.28
C GLY A 104 11.64 -5.00 -6.99
N CYS A 105 12.33 -3.87 -7.11
CA CYS A 105 12.84 -3.05 -6.01
C CYS A 105 12.29 -1.62 -6.04
N PHE A 106 11.30 -1.37 -6.90
CA PHE A 106 10.58 -0.10 -7.01
C PHE A 106 9.09 -0.32 -6.80
N TRP A 107 8.41 0.71 -6.32
CA TRP A 107 6.97 0.73 -6.09
C TRP A 107 6.36 1.98 -6.70
N LEU A 108 5.33 1.81 -7.51
CA LEU A 108 4.48 2.89 -7.96
C LEU A 108 3.28 2.99 -7.00
N PRO A 109 3.11 4.11 -6.28
CA PRO A 109 1.89 4.38 -5.55
C PRO A 109 0.71 4.62 -6.48
N LEU A 110 -0.39 3.91 -6.24
CA LEU A 110 -1.65 4.00 -6.97
C LEU A 110 -2.76 4.29 -5.97
N VAL A 111 -3.17 5.55 -5.85
CA VAL A 111 -4.30 5.93 -4.98
C VAL A 111 -5.57 5.84 -5.79
N LEU A 112 -6.28 4.71 -5.68
CA LEU A 112 -7.53 4.50 -6.41
C LEU A 112 -8.68 5.21 -5.71
N THR A 113 -9.30 6.15 -6.41
CA THR A 113 -10.49 6.86 -5.96
C THR A 113 -11.72 6.46 -6.79
N ALA A 114 -12.91 6.93 -6.42
CA ALA A 114 -14.11 6.75 -7.22
C ALA A 114 -14.02 7.38 -8.64
N LYS A 115 -13.12 8.34 -8.86
CA LYS A 115 -12.90 8.98 -10.17
C LYS A 115 -11.82 8.29 -11.01
N GLY A 116 -11.08 7.34 -10.43
CA GLY A 116 -9.93 6.70 -11.04
C GLY A 116 -8.66 6.82 -10.18
N PRO A 117 -7.55 6.23 -10.65
CA PRO A 117 -6.27 6.27 -9.93
C PRO A 117 -5.60 7.64 -10.02
N ILE A 118 -5.06 8.08 -8.89
CA ILE A 118 -4.07 9.14 -8.80
C ILE A 118 -2.71 8.45 -8.62
N TYR A 119 -1.75 8.79 -9.47
CA TYR A 119 -0.42 8.18 -9.48
C TYR A 119 0.54 9.02 -8.64
N GLY A 120 1.20 8.39 -7.67
CA GLY A 120 2.28 9.04 -6.92
C GLY A 120 3.62 8.93 -7.62
N GLU A 121 4.61 9.68 -7.14
CA GLU A 121 6.00 9.49 -7.56
C GLU A 121 6.53 8.14 -7.06
N VAL A 122 7.40 7.51 -7.85
CA VAL A 122 7.92 6.17 -7.56
C VAL A 122 8.75 6.16 -6.28
N ILE A 123 8.65 5.06 -5.54
CA ILE A 123 9.43 4.74 -4.36
C ILE A 123 10.45 3.67 -4.74
N GLY A 124 11.69 3.78 -4.26
CA GLY A 124 12.72 2.74 -4.46
C GLY A 124 13.45 2.41 -3.17
N LEU A 125 14.17 1.28 -3.17
CA LEU A 125 15.17 1.02 -2.13
C LEU A 125 16.34 1.99 -2.29
N ALA A 126 16.77 2.61 -1.19
CA ALA A 126 17.82 3.62 -1.20
C ALA A 126 19.17 3.05 -1.68
N GLU A 127 19.45 1.80 -1.35
CA GLU A 127 20.66 1.08 -1.76
C GLU A 127 20.70 0.90 -3.29
N GLU A 128 19.57 0.49 -3.88
CA GLU A 128 19.39 0.38 -5.33
C GLU A 128 19.45 1.75 -6.02
N CYS A 129 18.90 2.80 -5.40
CA CYS A 129 18.95 4.16 -5.94
C CYS A 129 20.36 4.77 -5.88
N THR A 130 21.22 4.31 -4.96
CA THR A 130 22.59 4.81 -4.78
C THR A 130 23.66 3.93 -5.42
N GLY A 131 23.28 2.79 -6.00
CA GLY A 131 24.21 1.84 -6.63
C GLY A 131 25.21 1.21 -5.65
N LYS A 132 24.91 1.25 -4.35
CA LYS A 132 25.76 0.62 -3.33
C LYS A 132 25.40 -0.86 -3.24
N GLU A 133 26.42 -1.72 -3.27
CA GLU A 133 26.22 -3.14 -2.99
C GLU A 133 25.54 -3.30 -1.62
N ILE A 134 24.44 -4.04 -1.60
CA ILE A 134 23.78 -4.44 -0.36
C ILE A 134 24.77 -5.35 0.36
N SER A 135 25.44 -4.85 1.41
CA SER A 135 26.27 -5.70 2.24
C SER A 135 25.39 -6.77 2.87
N GLU A 136 25.88 -8.02 2.97
CA GLU A 136 25.15 -9.12 3.62
C GLU A 136 24.75 -8.79 5.09
N GLU A 137 25.37 -7.76 5.68
CA GLU A 137 25.08 -7.21 7.01
C GLU A 137 23.92 -6.18 7.04
N LEU A 138 23.46 -5.67 5.88
CA LEU A 138 22.18 -4.95 5.78
C LEU A 138 21.06 -5.99 5.92
N SER A 139 20.82 -6.34 7.18
CA SER A 139 19.71 -7.18 7.58
C SER A 139 18.41 -6.66 6.97
N LEU A 140 17.50 -7.58 6.62
CA LEU A 140 16.11 -7.32 6.21
C LEU A 140 15.37 -6.30 7.11
N PHE A 141 15.90 -6.01 8.31
CA PHE A 141 15.36 -5.12 9.31
C PHE A 141 15.71 -3.62 9.12
N ASN A 142 16.60 -3.24 8.20
CA ASN A 142 17.06 -1.85 8.03
C ASN A 142 16.92 -1.29 6.60
N LEU A 143 16.01 -1.85 5.79
CA LEU A 143 15.74 -1.34 4.45
C LEU A 143 15.31 0.13 4.50
N LYS A 144 15.96 0.98 3.70
CA LYS A 144 15.59 2.39 3.56
C LYS A 144 14.88 2.60 2.23
N TYR A 145 13.76 3.32 2.29
CA TYR A 145 12.98 3.67 1.11
C TYR A 145 13.17 5.15 0.79
N GLN A 146 13.22 5.46 -0.50
CA GLN A 146 13.36 6.83 -1.01
C GLN A 146 12.20 7.17 -1.94
N GLN A 147 11.65 8.37 -1.79
CA GLN A 147 10.69 8.99 -2.68
C GLN A 147 11.08 10.47 -2.85
N PRO A 148 10.98 11.07 -4.04
CA PRO A 148 10.67 10.44 -5.33
C PRO A 148 11.90 9.75 -5.95
N VAL A 149 11.65 8.67 -6.69
CA VAL A 149 12.57 8.12 -7.69
C VAL A 149 12.10 8.56 -9.07
N HIS A 150 12.87 9.43 -9.71
CA HIS A 150 12.46 10.00 -10.99
C HIS A 150 12.59 8.98 -12.12
N LEU A 151 11.49 8.73 -12.81
CA LEU A 151 11.45 7.95 -14.05
C LEU A 151 11.14 8.85 -15.24
N ALA A 152 11.78 8.56 -16.39
CA ALA A 152 11.41 9.18 -17.65
C ALA A 152 9.96 8.85 -18.04
N ASP A 153 9.26 9.78 -18.71
CA ASP A 153 7.85 9.62 -19.10
C ASP A 153 7.59 8.37 -19.95
N ALA A 154 8.55 8.02 -20.80
CA ALA A 154 8.51 6.80 -21.62
C ALA A 154 8.40 5.51 -20.79
N LYS A 155 8.84 5.53 -19.52
CA LYS A 155 8.68 4.42 -18.57
C LYS A 155 7.43 4.59 -17.71
N ARG A 156 7.08 5.82 -17.33
CA ARG A 156 5.89 6.11 -16.50
C ARG A 156 4.59 5.70 -17.19
N GLN A 157 4.42 6.05 -18.46
CA GLN A 157 3.16 5.79 -19.18
C GLN A 157 2.79 4.29 -19.27
N PRO A 158 3.70 3.37 -19.68
CA PRO A 158 3.42 1.94 -19.62
C PRO A 158 3.10 1.41 -18.22
N LEU A 159 3.75 1.96 -17.19
CA LEU A 159 3.54 1.57 -15.80
C LEU A 159 2.17 2.02 -15.29
N TYR A 160 1.73 3.23 -15.64
CA TYR A 160 0.40 3.74 -15.32
C TYR A 160 -0.67 2.91 -16.01
N HIS A 161 -0.46 2.57 -17.29
CA HIS A 161 -1.37 1.71 -18.03
C HIS A 161 -1.50 0.32 -17.40
N LEU A 162 -0.38 -0.28 -16.98
CA LEU A 162 -0.36 -1.55 -16.26
C LEU A 162 -1.16 -1.47 -14.96
N GLY A 163 -0.84 -0.47 -14.12
CA GLY A 163 -1.52 -0.27 -12.84
C GLY A 163 -3.03 -0.12 -12.99
N TYR A 164 -3.47 0.71 -13.95
CA TYR A 164 -4.89 0.88 -14.24
C TYR A 164 -5.57 -0.41 -14.68
N ARG A 165 -5.00 -1.11 -15.67
CA ARG A 165 -5.58 -2.36 -16.20
C ARG A 165 -5.65 -3.45 -15.14
N LEU A 166 -4.61 -3.57 -14.30
CA LEU A 166 -4.57 -4.55 -13.23
C LEU A 166 -5.66 -4.26 -12.17
N LEU A 167 -5.80 -3.01 -11.75
CA LEU A 167 -6.84 -2.62 -10.79
C LEU A 167 -8.26 -2.80 -11.36
N GLN A 168 -8.47 -2.55 -12.65
CA GLN A 168 -9.73 -2.83 -13.34
C GLN A 168 -10.03 -4.33 -13.37
N TYR A 169 -9.05 -5.15 -13.74
CA TYR A 169 -9.21 -6.61 -13.77
C TYR A 169 -9.61 -7.17 -12.40
N LEU A 170 -9.01 -6.64 -11.33
CA LEU A 170 -9.30 -7.03 -9.95
C LEU A 170 -10.62 -6.46 -9.42
N SER A 171 -11.30 -5.59 -10.17
CA SER A 171 -12.44 -4.80 -9.68
C SER A 171 -12.11 -4.13 -8.34
N ALA A 172 -10.91 -3.55 -8.27
CA ALA A 172 -10.32 -3.08 -7.02
C ALA A 172 -11.14 -1.94 -6.39
N PRO A 173 -11.45 -1.99 -5.07
CA PRO A 173 -12.15 -0.90 -4.41
C PRO A 173 -11.23 0.33 -4.19
N PRO A 174 -11.78 1.51 -3.91
CA PRO A 174 -10.96 2.67 -3.54
C PRO A 174 -10.05 2.37 -2.35
N ALA A 175 -8.74 2.52 -2.55
CA ALA A 175 -7.69 2.34 -1.56
C ALA A 175 -6.35 2.86 -2.12
N THR A 176 -5.34 2.98 -1.26
CA THR A 176 -3.95 3.06 -1.70
C THR A 176 -3.41 1.67 -2.03
N TYR A 177 -2.86 1.51 -3.23
CA TYR A 177 -2.15 0.33 -3.69
C TYR A 177 -0.68 0.66 -3.97
N LEU A 178 0.20 -0.33 -3.83
CA LEU A 178 1.60 -0.23 -4.30
C LEU A 178 1.84 -1.30 -5.35
N LEU A 179 2.12 -0.87 -6.59
CA LEU A 179 2.54 -1.77 -7.66
C LEU A 179 4.06 -1.90 -7.64
N GLN A 180 4.56 -3.07 -7.25
CA GLN A 180 5.98 -3.39 -7.20
C GLN A 180 6.47 -3.83 -8.59
N PHE A 181 7.59 -3.26 -9.02
CA PHE A 181 8.17 -3.52 -10.34
C PHE A 181 9.70 -3.41 -10.30
N GLY A 182 10.33 -3.92 -11.35
CA GLY A 182 11.77 -3.81 -11.58
C GLY A 182 12.08 -3.52 -13.05
N PHE A 183 13.35 -3.61 -13.41
CA PHE A 183 13.82 -3.49 -14.78
C PHE A 183 14.58 -4.74 -15.20
N LYS A 184 14.27 -5.23 -16.40
CA LYS A 184 15.04 -6.27 -17.09
C LYS A 184 15.25 -5.85 -18.53
N ASP A 185 16.50 -5.72 -18.96
CA ASP A 185 16.87 -5.24 -20.30
C ASP A 185 16.12 -3.94 -20.68
N GLU A 186 16.13 -2.96 -19.76
CA GLU A 186 15.41 -1.69 -19.87
C GLU A 186 13.87 -1.79 -19.91
N LYS A 187 13.28 -2.97 -19.79
CA LYS A 187 11.82 -3.15 -19.75
C LYS A 187 11.32 -3.25 -18.32
N ILE A 188 10.20 -2.59 -18.05
CA ILE A 188 9.48 -2.73 -16.78
C ILE A 188 9.02 -4.17 -16.65
N VAL A 189 9.36 -4.81 -15.53
CA VAL A 189 8.83 -6.12 -15.14
C VAL A 189 7.94 -5.98 -13.91
N PHE A 190 6.75 -6.57 -13.97
CA PHE A 190 5.85 -6.61 -12.82
C PHE A 190 6.34 -7.65 -11.80
N ASP A 191 6.33 -7.26 -10.52
CA ASP A 191 6.62 -8.18 -9.42
C ASP A 191 5.32 -8.58 -8.72
N ARG A 192 4.72 -7.62 -8.00
CA ARG A 192 3.63 -7.83 -7.04
C ARG A 192 2.74 -6.59 -6.92
N LEU A 193 1.54 -6.78 -6.38
CA LEU A 193 0.63 -5.70 -6.00
C LEU A 193 0.30 -5.78 -4.51
N TRP A 194 0.32 -4.65 -3.84
CA TRP A 194 -0.08 -4.53 -2.43
C TRP A 194 -1.38 -3.72 -2.34
N PRO A 195 -2.44 -4.24 -1.71
CA PRO A 195 -3.73 -3.55 -1.59
C PRO A 195 -3.83 -2.60 -0.37
N TYR A 196 -2.68 -2.13 0.11
CA TYR A 196 -2.55 -1.23 1.26
C TYR A 196 -1.19 -0.50 1.20
N PRO A 197 -0.99 0.60 1.96
CA PRO A 197 0.31 1.26 2.07
C PRO A 197 1.29 0.38 2.88
N ALA A 198 1.94 -0.57 2.20
CA ALA A 198 2.96 -1.44 2.80
C ALA A 198 4.23 -0.65 3.17
N ALA A 199 5.25 -1.33 3.72
CA ALA A 199 6.49 -0.70 4.22
C ALA A 199 7.10 0.41 3.33
N PRO A 200 7.17 0.30 1.98
CA PRO A 200 7.70 1.37 1.15
C PRO A 200 6.96 2.71 1.31
N ALA A 201 5.67 2.70 1.65
CA ALA A 201 4.86 3.89 1.82
C ALA A 201 5.36 4.82 2.93
N ILE A 202 6.20 4.33 3.86
CA ILE A 202 6.90 5.14 4.87
C ILE A 202 7.69 6.29 4.21
N ALA A 203 8.23 6.08 3.00
CA ALA A 203 8.97 7.12 2.27
C ALA A 203 8.14 8.37 1.93
N SER A 204 6.81 8.27 1.97
CA SER A 204 5.91 9.41 1.73
C SER A 204 5.76 10.32 2.94
N ILE A 205 6.07 9.85 4.15
CA ILE A 205 5.91 10.62 5.38
C ILE A 205 6.88 11.81 5.37
N ASN A 206 6.35 13.01 5.58
CA ASN A 206 7.07 14.30 5.52
C ASN A 206 7.67 14.64 4.13
N ILE A 207 7.37 13.86 3.09
CA ILE A 207 7.86 14.07 1.72
C ILE A 207 6.71 14.34 0.76
N GLN A 208 5.54 13.74 0.97
CA GLN A 208 4.36 13.89 0.13
C GLN A 208 3.17 14.36 0.97
N GLU A 209 2.38 15.30 0.45
CA GLU A 209 1.13 15.77 1.05
C GLU A 209 -0.06 15.52 0.10
N PRO A 210 -1.11 14.79 0.53
CA PRO A 210 -1.13 13.92 1.71
C PRO A 210 -0.18 12.73 1.54
N ASP A 211 0.32 12.19 2.66
CA ASP A 211 1.07 10.95 2.64
C ASP A 211 0.18 9.74 2.25
N LEU A 212 0.80 8.60 1.93
CA LEU A 212 0.07 7.44 1.41
C LEU A 212 -0.83 6.74 2.44
N PHE A 213 -0.57 6.91 3.73
CA PHE A 213 -1.41 6.40 4.82
C PHE A 213 -2.66 7.28 4.99
N ILE A 214 -2.49 8.60 4.90
CA ILE A 214 -3.61 9.56 4.82
C ILE A 214 -4.48 9.27 3.60
N CYS A 215 -3.86 9.06 2.43
CA CYS A 215 -4.58 8.70 1.20
C CYS A 215 -5.44 7.44 1.40
N HIS A 216 -4.86 6.40 2.02
CA HIS A 216 -5.57 5.14 2.24
C HIS A 216 -6.78 5.37 3.15
N TRP A 217 -6.60 6.12 4.24
CA TRP A 217 -7.69 6.49 5.15
C TRP A 217 -8.77 7.32 4.46
N HIS A 218 -8.40 8.26 3.59
CA HIS A 218 -9.34 9.04 2.80
C HIS A 218 -10.18 8.16 1.88
N CYS A 219 -9.57 7.19 1.18
CA CYS A 219 -10.31 6.24 0.36
C CYS A 219 -11.32 5.43 1.18
N LEU A 220 -10.91 4.90 2.34
CA LEU A 220 -11.78 4.11 3.23
C LEU A 220 -12.92 4.93 3.85
N THR A 221 -12.77 6.25 3.94
CA THR A 221 -13.77 7.17 4.49
C THR A 221 -14.48 8.02 3.44
N ALA A 222 -14.27 7.71 2.16
CA ALA A 222 -14.81 8.46 1.02
C ALA A 222 -14.52 9.97 1.08
N LYS A 223 -13.39 10.36 1.68
CA LYS A 223 -12.91 11.73 1.65
C LYS A 223 -12.21 12.03 0.33
N PRO A 224 -12.32 13.26 -0.19
CA PRO A 224 -11.67 13.63 -1.43
C PRO A 224 -10.14 13.61 -1.27
N ILE A 225 -9.47 13.23 -2.36
CA ILE A 225 -8.03 13.37 -2.56
C ILE A 225 -7.91 14.14 -3.87
N PHE A 226 -7.31 15.32 -3.81
CA PHE A 226 -7.25 16.23 -4.96
C PHE A 226 -5.98 16.03 -5.77
N ASP A 227 -4.85 15.91 -5.09
CA ASP A 227 -3.53 15.76 -5.69
C ASP A 227 -2.57 15.09 -4.70
N LEU A 228 -1.41 14.64 -5.20
CA LEU A 228 -0.27 14.16 -4.42
C LEU A 228 0.92 15.09 -4.67
N THR A 229 1.22 15.98 -3.71
CA THR A 229 2.29 16.96 -3.89
C THR A 229 3.55 16.50 -3.18
N ILE A 230 4.68 16.45 -3.89
CA ILE A 230 6.00 16.27 -3.25
C ILE A 230 6.42 17.62 -2.64
N THR A 231 6.63 17.63 -1.33
CA THR A 231 7.19 18.76 -0.60
C THR A 231 8.69 18.80 -0.89
N PRO A 232 9.23 19.90 -1.46
CA PRO A 232 10.67 20.05 -1.62
C PRO A 232 11.31 20.01 -0.23
N SER A 233 12.23 19.08 0.01
CA SER A 233 13.04 19.10 1.23
C SER A 233 13.79 20.42 1.29
N LEU A 234 13.60 21.19 2.38
CA LEU A 234 14.46 22.34 2.70
C LEU A 234 15.87 21.78 2.94
N SER A 235 16.72 21.88 1.92
CA SER A 235 18.16 21.56 1.98
C SER A 235 18.91 22.56 2.86
#